data_AF-A0A811RR33-F1
#
_entry.id   AF-A0A811RR33-F1
#
_cell.length_a   1.000
_cell.length_b   1.000
_cell.length_c   1.000
_cell.angle_alpha   90.00
_cell.angle_beta   90.00
_cell.angle_gamma   90.00
#
_symmetry.space_group_name_H-M   'P 1'
#
loop_
_entity.id
_entity.type
_entity.pdbx_description
1 polymer ?
#
loop_
_entity_poly.entity_id
_entity_poly.type
_entity_poly.pdbx_seq_one_letter_code
_entity_poly.pdbx_strand_id
1 'polypeptide(L)'
;MAGCGAHPTYVDEVHTFEEYSRPLPDAVAALPPGEHAVLVGHSHGGCSVALAAERFPDKVAAAVFVATSMPAVGRSMAAATTDEFLKFVGAEPDFFLDTKELHQENPNIPVRPVIFGPKFTAQRLYQLSPPEVIAP
;
A
#
# COMPACT_ATOMS: atom_id res chain seq x y z
N MET A 1 -5.01 8.13 -1.58
CA MET A 1 -5.35 7.21 -2.68
C MET A 1 -6.85 7.20 -2.85
N ALA A 2 -7.36 6.90 -4.04
CA ALA A 2 -8.79 6.79 -4.26
C ALA A 2 -9.34 5.60 -3.43
N GLY A 3 -10.55 5.72 -2.88
CA GLY A 3 -11.11 4.68 -2.00
C GLY A 3 -10.53 4.63 -0.59
N CYS A 4 -9.70 5.60 -0.19
CA CYS A 4 -9.06 5.63 1.14
C CYS A 4 -9.35 6.92 1.92
N GLY A 5 -9.38 6.80 3.25
CA GLY A 5 -9.51 7.96 4.15
C GLY A 5 -10.77 8.76 3.87
N ALA A 6 -10.62 10.07 3.69
CA ALA A 6 -11.73 11.00 3.38
C ALA A 6 -11.97 11.19 1.87
N HIS A 7 -11.36 10.39 1.01
CA HIS A 7 -11.60 10.47 -0.44
C HIS A 7 -13.06 10.08 -0.75
N PRO A 8 -13.78 10.81 -1.62
CA PRO A 8 -15.22 10.60 -1.83
C PRO A 8 -15.58 9.29 -2.56
N THR A 9 -14.67 8.77 -3.38
CA THR A 9 -14.85 7.50 -4.10
C THR A 9 -14.87 6.32 -3.14
N TYR A 10 -15.83 5.42 -3.30
CA TYR A 10 -15.89 4.17 -2.55
C TYR A 10 -14.89 3.15 -3.09
N VAL A 11 -14.45 2.22 -2.25
CA VAL A 11 -13.42 1.23 -2.62
C VAL A 11 -13.84 0.32 -3.77
N ASP A 12 -15.14 0.02 -3.88
CA ASP A 12 -15.71 -0.83 -4.92
C ASP A 12 -15.90 -0.11 -6.26
N GLU A 13 -15.72 1.21 -6.30
CA GLU A 13 -15.68 2.02 -7.53
C GLU A 13 -14.25 2.18 -8.09
N VAL A 14 -13.23 1.64 -7.40
CA VAL A 14 -11.83 1.68 -7.82
C VAL A 14 -11.44 0.33 -8.39
N HIS A 15 -11.30 0.24 -9.71
CA HIS A 15 -11.14 -1.04 -10.41
C HIS A 15 -9.71 -1.33 -10.85
N THR A 16 -8.85 -0.31 -10.88
CA THR A 16 -7.45 -0.48 -11.27
C THR A 16 -6.49 0.16 -10.27
N PHE A 17 -5.27 -0.37 -10.25
CA PHE A 17 -4.20 0.19 -9.43
C PHE A 17 -3.82 1.62 -9.84
N GLU A 18 -3.99 1.98 -11.12
CA GLU A 18 -3.79 3.34 -11.61
C GLU A 18 -4.85 4.28 -11.04
N GLU A 19 -6.13 3.89 -11.06
CA GLU A 19 -7.22 4.68 -10.46
C GLU A 19 -7.02 4.87 -8.96
N TYR A 20 -6.62 3.80 -8.25
CA TYR A 20 -6.26 3.84 -6.83
C TYR A 20 -5.15 4.87 -6.57
N SER A 21 -4.08 4.82 -7.37
CA SER A 21 -2.87 5.60 -7.15
C SER A 21 -2.98 7.05 -7.59
N ARG A 22 -3.82 7.36 -8.57
CA ARG A 22 -3.95 8.66 -9.26
C ARG A 22 -3.86 9.93 -8.41
N PRO A 23 -4.45 10.02 -7.19
CA PRO A 23 -4.30 11.22 -6.37
C PRO A 23 -2.84 11.61 -6.06
N LEU A 24 -1.91 10.65 -5.99
CA LEU A 24 -0.49 10.93 -5.76
C LEU A 24 0.22 11.47 -7.02
N PRO A 25 0.18 10.79 -8.18
CA PRO A 25 0.63 11.35 -9.45
C PRO A 25 0.07 12.75 -9.73
N ASP A 26 -1.22 12.99 -9.49
CA ASP A 26 -1.83 14.31 -9.70
C ASP A 26 -1.22 15.38 -8.79
N ALA A 27 -0.98 15.05 -7.52
CA ALA A 27 -0.32 15.95 -6.57
C ALA A 27 1.13 16.27 -6.99
N VAL A 28 1.89 15.27 -7.47
CA VAL A 28 3.26 15.47 -7.98
C VAL A 28 3.26 16.29 -9.27
N ALA A 29 2.31 16.04 -10.17
CA ALA A 29 2.14 16.81 -11.41
C ALA A 29 1.87 18.29 -11.12
N ALA A 30 1.09 18.59 -10.07
CA ALA A 30 0.72 19.94 -9.66
C ALA A 30 1.85 20.74 -8.99
N LEU A 31 3.01 20.13 -8.69
CA LEU A 31 4.14 20.84 -8.08
C LEU A 31 4.60 22.02 -8.96
N PRO A 32 4.89 23.19 -8.35
CA PRO A 32 5.45 24.35 -9.04
C PRO A 32 6.75 24.04 -9.80
N PRO A 33 7.08 24.83 -10.84
CA PRO A 33 8.34 24.69 -11.55
C PRO A 33 9.55 24.77 -10.60
N GLY A 34 10.46 23.79 -10.67
CA GLY A 34 11.66 23.72 -9.84
C GLY A 34 11.46 23.10 -8.45
N GLU A 35 10.21 22.77 -8.06
CA GLU A 35 9.95 22.04 -6.82
C GLU A 35 9.96 20.53 -7.04
N HIS A 36 10.63 19.81 -6.12
CA HIS A 36 10.75 18.36 -6.16
C HIS A 36 10.19 17.75 -4.86
N ALA A 37 9.49 16.62 -4.97
CA ALA A 37 8.94 15.90 -3.82
C ALA A 37 9.87 14.79 -3.32
N VAL A 38 9.86 14.57 -2.01
CA VAL A 38 10.31 13.33 -1.38
C VAL A 38 9.09 12.47 -1.14
N LEU A 39 8.99 11.36 -1.87
CA LEU A 39 7.87 10.44 -1.79
C LEU A 39 8.16 9.33 -0.79
N VAL A 40 7.26 9.10 0.15
CA VAL A 40 7.41 8.04 1.17
C VAL A 40 6.25 7.06 1.06
N GLY A 41 6.56 5.82 0.67
CA GLY A 41 5.61 4.74 0.48
C GLY A 41 5.67 3.76 1.65
N HIS A 42 4.56 3.58 2.35
CA HIS A 42 4.43 2.59 3.42
C HIS A 42 3.58 1.41 2.96
N SER A 43 4.03 0.18 3.24
CA SER A 43 3.32 -1.06 2.85
C SER A 43 2.92 -1.00 1.35
N HIS A 44 1.69 -1.31 0.99
CA HIS A 44 1.20 -1.25 -0.40
C HIS A 44 1.39 0.12 -1.08
N GLY A 45 1.55 1.21 -0.31
CA GLY A 45 1.86 2.54 -0.83
C GLY A 45 3.21 2.63 -1.56
N GLY A 46 4.13 1.69 -1.35
CA GLY A 46 5.39 1.61 -2.10
C GLY A 46 5.17 1.53 -3.62
N CYS A 47 4.19 0.76 -4.08
CA CYS A 47 3.85 0.68 -5.50
C CYS A 47 3.35 2.02 -6.06
N SER A 48 2.53 2.75 -5.29
CA SER A 48 2.01 4.06 -5.75
C SER A 48 3.14 5.09 -5.85
N VAL A 49 4.11 5.03 -4.93
CA VAL A 49 5.33 5.84 -4.98
C VAL A 49 6.20 5.48 -6.17
N ALA A 50 6.42 4.19 -6.44
CA ALA A 50 7.18 3.75 -7.61
C ALA A 50 6.53 4.25 -8.92
N LEU A 51 5.20 4.13 -9.05
CA LEU A 51 4.46 4.63 -10.19
C LEU A 51 4.61 6.15 -10.37
N ALA A 52 4.52 6.92 -9.29
CA ALA A 52 4.67 8.37 -9.35
C ALA A 52 6.10 8.79 -9.72
N ALA A 53 7.12 8.11 -9.18
CA ALA A 53 8.52 8.35 -9.50
C ALA A 53 8.84 7.99 -10.96
N GLU A 54 8.23 6.94 -11.51
CA GLU A 54 8.39 6.57 -12.92
C GLU A 54 7.72 7.59 -13.86
N ARG A 55 6.56 8.15 -13.49
CA ARG A 55 5.84 9.14 -14.32
C ARG A 55 6.45 10.54 -14.26
N PHE A 56 7.03 10.93 -13.12
CA PHE A 56 7.56 12.27 -12.90
C PHE A 56 8.99 12.25 -12.33
N PRO A 57 9.96 11.61 -13.03
CA PRO A 57 11.32 11.49 -12.52
C PRO A 57 11.96 12.86 -12.23
N ASP A 58 11.64 13.87 -13.05
CA ASP A 58 12.16 15.24 -12.89
C ASP A 58 11.56 16.01 -11.70
N LYS A 59 10.45 15.52 -11.12
CA LYS A 59 9.78 16.15 -9.97
C LYS A 59 9.94 15.37 -8.67
N VAL A 60 10.69 14.26 -8.68
CA VAL A 60 10.91 13.43 -7.50
C VAL A 60 12.38 13.51 -7.10
N ALA A 61 12.66 14.14 -5.96
CA ALA A 61 14.01 14.22 -5.40
C ALA A 61 14.46 12.87 -4.81
N ALA A 62 13.54 12.14 -4.18
CA ALA A 62 13.79 10.82 -3.61
C ALA A 62 12.50 10.03 -3.46
N ALA A 63 12.61 8.70 -3.58
CA ALA A 63 11.56 7.74 -3.24
C ALA A 63 12.03 6.86 -2.07
N VAL A 64 11.26 6.84 -0.99
CA VAL A 64 11.56 6.13 0.26
C VAL A 64 10.54 5.01 0.45
N PHE A 65 11.02 3.79 0.64
CA PHE A 65 10.22 2.58 0.78
C PHE A 65 10.29 2.08 2.23
N VAL A 66 9.17 2.18 2.95
CA VAL A 66 9.06 1.84 4.38
C VAL A 66 8.18 0.60 4.54
N ALA A 67 8.74 -0.49 5.07
CA ALA A 67 8.01 -1.75 5.28
C ALA A 67 7.24 -2.22 4.03
N THR A 68 7.88 -2.12 2.86
CA THR A 68 7.34 -2.47 1.55
C THR A 68 8.43 -3.04 0.65
N SER A 69 8.04 -3.87 -0.32
CA SER A 69 8.90 -4.23 -1.43
C SER A 69 9.11 -3.05 -2.37
N MET A 70 10.32 -2.91 -2.92
CA MET A 70 10.65 -1.95 -3.97
C MET A 70 10.51 -2.65 -5.33
N PRO A 71 9.56 -2.24 -6.20
CA PRO A 71 9.42 -2.83 -7.52
C PRO A 71 10.72 -2.67 -8.33
N ALA A 72 11.19 -3.76 -8.92
CA ALA A 72 12.38 -3.73 -9.77
C ALA A 72 12.06 -3.19 -11.16
N VAL A 73 12.96 -2.36 -11.72
CA VAL A 73 12.83 -1.81 -13.07
C VAL A 73 12.69 -2.94 -14.09
N GLY A 74 11.71 -2.82 -15.00
CA GLY A 74 11.42 -3.82 -16.02
C GLY A 74 10.73 -5.09 -15.51
N ARG A 75 10.36 -5.16 -14.23
CA ARG A 75 9.48 -6.20 -13.69
C ARG A 75 8.06 -5.65 -13.53
N SER A 76 7.08 -6.54 -13.66
CA SER A 76 5.69 -6.20 -13.33
C SER A 76 5.59 -5.82 -11.85
N MET A 77 4.94 -4.71 -11.53
CA MET A 77 4.64 -4.34 -10.15
C MET A 77 3.79 -5.40 -9.43
N ALA A 78 2.95 -6.14 -10.17
CA ALA A 78 2.19 -7.25 -9.62
C ALA A 78 3.09 -8.38 -9.07
N ALA A 79 4.32 -8.53 -9.57
CA ALA A 79 5.28 -9.51 -9.06
C ALA A 79 5.81 -9.11 -7.67
N ALA A 80 6.01 -7.81 -7.44
CA ALA A 80 6.43 -7.28 -6.13
C ALA A 80 5.32 -7.39 -5.07
N THR A 81 4.05 -7.25 -5.47
CA THR A 81 2.90 -7.34 -4.55
C THR A 81 2.40 -8.77 -4.33
N THR A 82 2.67 -9.68 -5.27
CA THR A 82 2.10 -11.04 -5.23
C THR A 82 3.18 -12.09 -5.00
N ASP A 83 4.09 -12.30 -5.95
CA ASP A 83 5.01 -13.44 -5.89
C ASP A 83 6.03 -13.31 -4.76
N GLU A 84 6.64 -12.15 -4.62
CA GLU A 84 7.64 -11.91 -3.56
C GLU A 84 6.98 -11.84 -2.19
N PHE A 85 5.82 -11.17 -2.11
CA PHE A 85 5.05 -11.09 -0.88
C PHE A 85 4.57 -12.46 -0.41
N LEU A 86 4.01 -13.28 -1.29
CA LEU A 86 3.55 -14.64 -0.98
C LEU A 86 4.71 -15.54 -0.53
N LYS A 87 5.89 -15.44 -1.16
CA LYS A 87 7.09 -16.16 -0.71
C LYS A 87 7.54 -15.70 0.68
N PHE A 88 7.50 -14.39 0.93
CA PHE A 88 7.89 -13.83 2.21
C PHE A 88 6.97 -14.29 3.34
N VAL A 89 5.65 -14.13 3.18
CA VAL A 89 4.68 -14.54 4.22
C VAL A 89 4.55 -16.05 4.33
N GLY A 90 4.77 -16.80 3.24
CA GLY A 90 4.75 -18.26 3.23
C GLY A 90 5.98 -18.92 3.85
N ALA A 91 7.05 -18.15 4.12
CA ALA A 91 8.26 -18.66 4.78
C ALA A 91 8.06 -18.87 6.29
N GLU A 92 7.08 -18.21 6.90
CA GLU A 92 6.76 -18.33 8.34
C GLU A 92 5.36 -18.91 8.51
N PRO A 93 5.23 -20.11 9.10
CA PRO A 93 3.93 -20.63 9.53
C PRO A 93 3.25 -19.62 10.46
N ASP A 94 1.97 -19.34 10.23
CA ASP A 94 1.17 -18.38 11.00
C ASP A 94 1.69 -16.92 10.96
N PHE A 95 2.34 -16.49 9.88
CA PHE A 95 2.80 -15.10 9.70
C PHE A 95 1.72 -14.05 10.07
N PHE A 96 0.46 -14.30 9.67
CA PHE A 96 -0.66 -13.41 9.91
C PHE A 96 -1.39 -13.63 11.25
N LEU A 97 -0.96 -14.57 12.08
CA LEU A 97 -1.50 -14.90 13.40
C LEU A 97 -3.04 -15.02 13.40
N ASP A 98 -3.75 -14.09 14.03
CA ASP A 98 -5.21 -14.08 14.21
C ASP A 98 -5.96 -13.17 13.21
N THR A 99 -5.28 -12.75 12.14
CA THR A 99 -5.88 -12.04 11.00
C THR A 99 -6.97 -12.89 10.35
N LYS A 100 -8.05 -12.22 9.91
CA LYS A 100 -9.21 -12.88 9.32
C LYS A 100 -9.48 -12.36 7.93
N GLU A 101 -9.76 -13.29 7.02
CA GLU A 101 -10.48 -12.96 5.80
C GLU A 101 -11.96 -12.75 6.16
N LEU A 102 -12.53 -11.65 5.67
CA LEU A 102 -13.93 -11.32 5.83
C LEU A 102 -14.73 -11.90 4.67
N HIS A 103 -15.97 -12.29 4.98
CA HIS A 103 -16.92 -12.68 3.95
C HIS A 103 -17.33 -11.45 3.14
N GLN A 104 -17.27 -11.56 1.81
CA GLN A 104 -17.74 -10.56 0.88
C GLN A 104 -19.00 -11.07 0.21
N GLU A 105 -20.12 -10.36 0.38
CA GLU A 105 -21.41 -10.73 -0.20
C GLU A 105 -21.64 -10.09 -1.58
N ASN A 106 -20.90 -9.03 -1.92
CA ASN A 106 -21.00 -8.38 -3.21
C ASN A 106 -20.25 -9.20 -4.28
N PRO A 107 -20.95 -9.84 -5.24
CA PRO A 107 -20.32 -10.66 -6.28
C PRO A 107 -19.47 -9.84 -7.26
N ASN A 108 -19.63 -8.52 -7.29
CA ASN A 108 -18.83 -7.64 -8.13
C ASN A 108 -17.45 -7.33 -7.53
N ILE A 109 -17.21 -7.70 -6.26
CA ILE A 109 -15.92 -7.52 -5.59
C ILE A 109 -15.22 -8.88 -5.56
N PRO A 110 -14.26 -9.15 -6.46
CA PRO A 110 -13.68 -10.47 -6.64
C PRO A 110 -12.71 -10.89 -5.51
N VAL A 111 -12.47 -10.00 -4.54
CA VAL A 111 -11.49 -10.19 -3.45
C VAL A 111 -12.15 -10.24 -2.09
N ARG A 112 -11.62 -11.09 -1.19
CA ARG A 112 -12.06 -11.13 0.21
C ARG A 112 -11.30 -10.06 1.00
N PRO A 113 -11.98 -9.11 1.67
CA PRO A 113 -11.31 -8.16 2.54
C PRO A 113 -10.58 -8.89 3.67
N VAL A 114 -9.48 -8.33 4.14
CA VAL A 114 -8.70 -8.88 5.27
C VAL A 114 -8.72 -7.88 6.41
N ILE A 115 -9.00 -8.35 7.62
CA ILE A 115 -8.86 -7.56 8.84
C ILE A 115 -7.74 -8.15 9.71
N PHE A 116 -6.78 -7.30 10.06
CA PHE A 116 -5.69 -7.68 10.95
C PHE A 116 -6.19 -7.93 12.37
N GLY A 117 -5.85 -9.09 12.91
CA GLY A 117 -6.25 -9.50 14.25
C GLY A 117 -5.39 -8.83 15.34
N PRO A 118 -5.88 -8.76 16.60
CA PRO A 118 -5.18 -8.09 17.69
C PRO A 118 -3.80 -8.68 18.01
N LYS A 119 -3.56 -10.00 17.84
CA LYS A 119 -2.22 -10.58 18.03
C LYS A 119 -1.29 -10.14 16.91
N PHE A 120 -1.75 -10.14 15.66
CA PHE A 120 -0.96 -9.65 14.53
C PHE A 120 -0.60 -8.18 14.69
N THR A 121 -1.58 -7.32 14.99
CA THR A 121 -1.32 -5.88 15.17
C THR A 121 -0.33 -5.64 16.32
N ALA A 122 -0.50 -6.28 17.47
CA ALA A 122 0.40 -6.09 18.62
C ALA A 122 1.83 -6.62 18.38
N GLN A 123 1.99 -7.75 17.69
CA GLN A 123 3.29 -8.42 17.56
C GLN A 123 4.07 -8.07 16.28
N ARG A 124 3.41 -7.52 15.25
CA ARG A 124 4.02 -7.27 13.93
C ARG A 124 3.88 -5.84 13.43
N LEU A 125 2.84 -5.11 13.83
CA LEU A 125 2.61 -3.73 13.38
C LEU A 125 2.96 -2.68 14.43
N TYR A 126 2.59 -2.93 15.70
CA TYR A 126 2.70 -1.99 16.80
C TYR A 126 3.60 -2.48 17.94
N GLN A 127 4.43 -3.49 17.71
CA GLN A 127 5.34 -4.07 18.71
C GLN A 127 6.35 -3.07 19.29
N LEU A 128 6.59 -1.95 18.61
CA LEU A 128 7.44 -0.85 19.07
C LEU A 128 6.65 0.41 19.44
N SER A 129 5.32 0.36 19.37
CA SER A 129 4.48 1.48 19.76
C SER A 129 4.32 1.52 21.28
N PRO A 130 4.16 2.72 21.86
CA PRO A 130 3.90 2.85 23.28
C PRO A 130 2.49 2.30 23.61
N PRO A 131 2.23 1.85 24.85
CA PRO A 131 0.99 1.16 25.22
C PRO A 131 -0.29 1.94 24.90
N GLU A 132 -0.23 3.27 24.91
CA GLU A 132 -1.34 4.18 24.63
C GLU A 132 -1.85 4.08 23.18
N VAL A 133 -1.04 3.53 22.26
CA VAL A 133 -1.39 3.33 20.84
C VAL A 133 -1.99 1.94 20.60
N ILE A 134 -1.79 1.00 21.52
CA ILE A 134 -2.13 -0.43 21.37
C ILE A 134 -3.44 -0.77 22.10
N ALA A 135 -3.91 0.07 23.03
CA ALA A 135 -5.12 -0.18 23.81
C ALA A 135 -6.40 0.04 23.00
N PRO A 136 -7.37 -0.89 23.05
CA PRO A 136 -8.69 -0.75 22.44
C PRO A 136 -9.58 0.27 23.15
#